data_AF-A0A3A4NAJ4-F1
#
_entry.id   AF-A0A3A4NAJ4-F1
#
_cell.length_a   1.000
_cell.length_b   1.000
_cell.length_c   1.000
_cell.angle_alpha   90.00
_cell.angle_beta   90.00
_cell.angle_gamma   90.00
#
_symmetry.space_group_name_H-M   'P 1'
#
loop_
_entity.id
_entity.type
_entity.pdbx_description
1 polymer ?
#
loop_
_entity_poly.entity_id
_entity_poly.type
_entity_poly.pdbx_seq_one_letter_code
_entity_poly.pdbx_strand_id
1 'polypeptide(L)'
;MRKLPRHWIVSILFASWIVCTIHDANADTANLELKRLDVQSRYAPRGDDADFLFRAVNAQFIMYQPGSSRSQQGTSEFSAIVKKEPEKYESDLLFREVVKLGSNEFAFVFDSSDLKANGFDRLYFDKNHNGDLTDDEVIQAMPKPENVNFGEGSSLREFPRIDVKLNADGTEYEYSFNPMVYSNTNTGGSSLSIGYAYVQFYSSAYRDGEMTLDGKKHRIILLDFNSNGRFDDPFTVRDDIRMSGGRIYPQNGDMLLIDPDLNDRNMRGYGVSDRKERRHVSKLVLIEDRFYDLNISPSGDKIELTEAKIAVGYVTNPNIKYDAVAYGDKGFIKFSGIKDSKSMLPDGDWRLLEYKIDATETGQGNSSLTFVSAAGTKECPVVTVEEGKTVVFPFGPPYKPQIEVSGGMQPRGGSRSVQLGMNLVGSVGEYCTNLMVNGDRPPDPSFVIATKSNEIIERGKFEYG
;
A
#
# COMPACT_ATOMS: atom_id res chain seq x y z
N MET A 1 22.49 20.56 -88.50
CA MET A 1 21.91 19.19 -88.65
C MET A 1 22.39 18.38 -87.46
N ARG A 2 21.63 17.73 -86.57
CA ARG A 2 20.25 17.22 -86.49
C ARG A 2 19.75 17.34 -85.03
N LYS A 3 18.43 17.18 -84.88
CA LYS A 3 17.56 17.36 -83.70
C LYS A 3 17.70 16.26 -82.62
N LEU A 4 17.54 16.64 -81.34
CA LEU A 4 16.74 16.10 -80.19
C LEU A 4 16.40 14.59 -80.10
N PRO A 5 16.31 13.98 -78.88
CA PRO A 5 15.22 14.27 -77.90
C PRO A 5 15.68 14.35 -76.42
N ARG A 6 15.21 15.31 -75.59
CA ARG A 6 13.93 15.43 -74.85
C ARG A 6 13.57 14.19 -74.00
N HIS A 7 14.18 14.08 -72.82
CA HIS A 7 13.67 13.26 -71.72
C HIS A 7 12.69 14.08 -70.87
N TRP A 8 11.47 13.55 -70.70
CA TRP A 8 10.48 14.00 -69.74
C TRP A 8 10.81 13.37 -68.38
N ILE A 9 11.07 14.19 -67.36
CA ILE A 9 11.04 13.77 -65.96
C ILE A 9 9.63 14.09 -65.46
N VAL A 10 8.85 13.04 -65.20
CA VAL A 10 7.57 13.14 -64.51
C VAL A 10 7.87 13.14 -63.01
N SER A 11 7.82 14.30 -62.38
CA SER A 11 7.81 14.41 -60.92
C SER A 11 6.41 14.07 -60.41
N ILE A 12 6.25 12.87 -59.84
CA ILE A 12 5.05 12.50 -59.07
C ILE A 12 5.24 13.05 -57.65
N LEU A 13 4.58 14.16 -57.36
CA LEU A 13 4.40 14.66 -55.99
C LEU A 13 3.32 13.81 -55.31
N PHE A 14 3.73 12.86 -54.46
CA PHE A 14 2.84 12.29 -53.46
C PHE A 14 2.65 13.34 -52.35
N ALA A 15 1.59 14.13 -52.45
CA ALA A 15 1.10 14.92 -51.34
C ALA A 15 0.39 13.95 -50.37
N SER A 16 1.15 13.39 -49.43
CA SER A 16 0.58 12.68 -48.28
C SER A 16 -0.13 13.71 -47.41
N TRP A 17 -1.45 13.81 -47.58
CA TRP A 17 -2.31 14.49 -46.61
C TRP A 17 -2.30 13.67 -45.33
N ILE A 18 -1.49 14.11 -44.36
CA ILE A 18 -1.68 13.72 -42.96
C ILE A 18 -2.98 14.40 -42.54
N VAL A 19 -4.08 13.64 -42.52
CA VAL A 19 -5.28 14.03 -41.81
C VAL A 19 -4.93 13.94 -40.34
N CYS A 20 -4.54 15.06 -39.73
CA CYS A 20 -4.57 15.21 -38.28
C CYS A 20 -6.04 15.17 -37.88
N THR A 21 -6.57 13.99 -37.59
CA THR A 21 -7.78 13.85 -36.78
C THR A 21 -7.46 14.47 -35.43
N ILE A 22 -7.91 15.71 -35.24
CA ILE A 22 -8.00 16.34 -33.93
C ILE A 22 -8.96 15.45 -33.15
N HIS A 23 -8.42 14.53 -32.34
CA HIS A 23 -9.22 13.86 -31.33
C HIS A 23 -9.54 14.95 -30.32
N ASP A 24 -10.79 15.41 -30.32
CA ASP A 24 -11.32 16.09 -29.15
C ASP A 24 -11.06 15.18 -27.94
N ALA A 25 -10.59 15.78 -26.84
CA ALA A 25 -10.29 15.08 -25.59
C ALA A 25 -11.59 14.53 -24.99
N ASN A 26 -12.11 13.47 -25.59
CA ASN A 26 -13.22 12.70 -25.07
C ASN A 26 -12.64 11.83 -23.96
N ALA A 27 -13.33 11.82 -22.82
CA ALA A 27 -12.98 10.93 -21.74
C ALA A 27 -13.18 9.47 -22.18
N ASP A 28 -12.16 8.65 -22.03
CA ASP A 28 -12.29 7.21 -22.21
C ASP A 28 -12.91 6.62 -20.95
N THR A 29 -14.03 5.92 -21.12
CA THR A 29 -14.80 5.32 -20.03
C THR A 29 -14.81 3.81 -20.15
N ALA A 30 -14.64 3.10 -19.03
CA ALA A 30 -14.82 1.67 -18.96
C ALA A 30 -15.72 1.29 -17.78
N ASN A 31 -16.53 0.24 -17.99
CA ASN A 31 -17.23 -0.44 -16.91
C ASN A 31 -16.32 -1.56 -16.39
N LEU A 32 -16.26 -1.72 -15.08
CA LEU A 32 -15.44 -2.71 -14.41
C LEU A 32 -16.31 -3.71 -13.63
N GLU A 33 -16.05 -4.99 -13.84
CA GLU A 33 -16.76 -6.07 -13.17
C GLU A 33 -16.18 -6.32 -11.79
N LEU A 34 -17.05 -6.54 -10.79
CA LEU A 34 -16.62 -7.01 -9.49
C LEU A 34 -16.18 -8.47 -9.58
N LYS A 35 -14.93 -8.73 -9.22
CA LYS A 35 -14.38 -10.07 -9.05
C LYS A 35 -14.21 -10.35 -7.56
N ARG A 36 -14.56 -11.56 -7.15
CA ARG A 36 -14.43 -12.02 -5.75
C ARG A 36 -13.27 -12.99 -5.67
N LEU A 37 -12.46 -12.82 -4.65
CA LEU A 37 -11.37 -13.74 -4.33
C LEU A 37 -11.91 -14.89 -3.51
N ASP A 38 -11.40 -16.08 -3.78
CA ASP A 38 -11.68 -17.24 -2.93
C ASP A 38 -11.02 -17.08 -1.56
N VAL A 39 -11.57 -17.78 -0.57
CA VAL A 39 -11.00 -17.78 0.78
C VAL A 39 -9.68 -18.54 0.73
N GLN A 40 -8.58 -17.80 0.89
CA GLN A 40 -7.26 -18.37 1.06
C GLN A 40 -6.70 -17.87 2.37
N SER A 41 -6.23 -18.80 3.19
CA SER A 41 -5.55 -18.45 4.42
C SER A 41 -4.34 -17.57 4.10
N ARG A 42 -4.11 -16.50 4.88
CA ARG A 42 -2.88 -15.69 4.72
C ARG A 42 -1.62 -16.48 5.09
N TYR A 43 -1.79 -17.65 5.71
CA TYR A 43 -0.75 -18.63 5.99
C TYR A 43 -0.44 -19.56 4.82
N ALA A 44 -1.24 -19.56 3.76
CA ALA A 44 -0.96 -20.38 2.59
C ALA A 44 0.37 -19.95 1.93
N PRO A 45 1.19 -20.91 1.44
CA PRO A 45 2.42 -20.60 0.74
C PRO A 45 2.15 -19.68 -0.46
N ARG A 46 2.85 -18.53 -0.52
CA ARG A 46 2.66 -17.47 -1.54
C ARG A 46 3.24 -17.79 -2.92
N GLY A 47 3.61 -19.05 -3.19
CA GLY A 47 4.54 -19.40 -4.28
C GLY A 47 3.93 -19.45 -5.68
N ASP A 48 2.61 -19.64 -5.79
CA ASP A 48 1.88 -19.95 -7.01
C ASP A 48 0.47 -19.30 -7.07
N ASP A 49 0.14 -18.44 -6.11
CA ASP A 49 -1.15 -17.78 -6.04
C ASP A 49 -1.27 -16.68 -7.12
N ALA A 50 -1.98 -16.99 -8.20
CA ALA A 50 -2.29 -16.05 -9.29
C ALA A 50 -3.07 -14.82 -8.80
N ASP A 51 -3.74 -14.92 -7.65
CA ASP A 51 -4.51 -13.84 -7.05
C ASP A 51 -3.72 -13.01 -6.03
N PHE A 52 -2.45 -13.34 -5.77
CA PHE A 52 -1.64 -12.63 -4.78
C PHE A 52 -1.63 -11.11 -5.01
N LEU A 53 -1.56 -10.71 -6.28
CA LEU A 53 -1.59 -9.31 -6.70
C LEU A 53 -2.83 -8.57 -6.19
N PHE A 54 -3.97 -9.25 -6.16
CA PHE A 54 -5.27 -8.73 -5.75
C PHE A 54 -5.46 -8.82 -4.23
N ARG A 55 -4.72 -9.70 -3.55
CA ARG A 55 -4.69 -9.83 -2.08
C ARG A 55 -3.70 -8.90 -1.39
N ALA A 56 -2.76 -8.33 -2.15
CA ALA A 56 -1.74 -7.41 -1.66
C ALA A 56 -2.32 -6.00 -1.45
N VAL A 57 -3.33 -5.94 -0.57
CA VAL A 57 -4.05 -4.78 -0.04
C VAL A 57 -3.73 -4.56 1.44
N ASN A 58 -3.98 -3.36 1.95
CA ASN A 58 -3.96 -3.07 3.38
C ASN A 58 -5.33 -3.33 4.01
N ALA A 59 -5.30 -3.88 5.21
CA ALA A 59 -6.52 -4.10 5.99
C ALA A 59 -7.02 -2.80 6.63
N GLN A 60 -8.33 -2.70 6.81
CA GLN A 60 -8.90 -1.83 7.81
C GLN A 60 -8.60 -2.42 9.19
N PHE A 61 -7.86 -1.67 10.01
CA PHE A 61 -7.32 -2.13 11.29
C PHE A 61 -8.03 -1.50 12.48
N ILE A 62 -8.64 -2.35 13.31
CA ILE A 62 -9.34 -1.92 14.53
C ILE A 62 -8.65 -2.57 15.73
N MET A 63 -8.18 -1.75 16.66
CA MET A 63 -7.51 -2.19 17.88
C MET A 63 -8.44 -2.07 19.08
N TYR A 64 -8.44 -3.10 19.90
CA TYR A 64 -9.12 -3.14 21.18
C TYR A 64 -8.13 -3.38 22.30
N GLN A 65 -8.09 -2.44 23.22
CA GLN A 65 -7.37 -2.56 24.48
C GLN A 65 -8.33 -2.20 25.62
N PRO A 66 -8.72 -3.15 26.48
CA PRO A 66 -9.66 -2.87 27.57
C PRO A 66 -9.24 -1.65 28.40
N GLY A 67 -10.20 -0.75 28.65
CA GLY A 67 -9.99 0.48 29.41
C GLY A 67 -9.31 1.64 28.67
N SER A 68 -8.86 1.45 27.42
CA SER A 68 -8.37 2.57 26.62
C SER A 68 -9.51 3.47 26.12
N SER A 69 -9.23 4.76 25.91
CA SER A 69 -10.22 5.71 25.37
C SER A 69 -10.72 5.30 23.99
N ARG A 70 -9.85 4.72 23.15
CA ARG A 70 -10.21 4.22 21.82
C ARG A 70 -11.25 3.11 21.90
N SER A 71 -11.03 2.10 22.74
CA SER A 71 -12.00 1.00 22.93
C SER A 71 -13.31 1.47 23.54
N GLN A 72 -13.28 2.48 24.40
CA GLN A 72 -14.50 3.06 24.99
C GLN A 72 -15.32 3.79 23.93
N GLN A 73 -14.68 4.58 23.07
CA GLN A 73 -15.33 5.24 21.95
C GLN A 73 -16.00 4.20 21.04
N GLY A 74 -15.25 3.19 20.65
CA GLY A 74 -15.76 2.21 19.71
C GLY A 74 -16.86 1.30 20.30
N THR A 75 -16.79 0.97 21.59
CA THR A 75 -17.94 0.36 22.32
C THR A 75 -19.16 1.29 22.31
N SER A 76 -18.98 2.60 22.44
CA SER A 76 -20.08 3.57 22.36
C SER A 76 -20.67 3.65 20.96
N GLU A 77 -19.85 3.57 19.91
CA GLU A 77 -20.30 3.52 18.51
C GLU A 77 -21.10 2.23 18.27
N PHE A 78 -20.62 1.10 18.76
CA PHE A 78 -21.33 -0.18 18.71
C PHE A 78 -22.71 -0.10 19.37
N SER A 79 -22.78 0.40 20.61
CA SER A 79 -24.05 0.55 21.34
C SER A 79 -25.02 1.54 20.69
N ALA A 80 -24.55 2.45 19.82
CA ALA A 80 -25.41 3.39 19.12
C ALA A 80 -26.18 2.76 17.96
N ILE A 81 -25.64 1.71 17.33
CA ILE A 81 -26.24 1.08 16.14
C ILE A 81 -26.90 -0.27 16.43
N VAL A 82 -26.46 -0.98 17.48
CA VAL A 82 -27.03 -2.27 17.87
C VAL A 82 -28.35 -2.08 18.61
N LYS A 83 -29.38 -2.79 18.15
CA LYS A 83 -30.73 -2.82 18.71
C LYS A 83 -31.01 -4.10 19.48
N LYS A 84 -30.37 -5.21 19.10
CA LYS A 84 -30.59 -6.51 19.71
C LYS A 84 -29.33 -7.36 19.66
N GLU A 85 -29.01 -7.96 20.80
CA GLU A 85 -27.91 -8.89 20.99
C GLU A 85 -28.46 -10.27 21.39
N PRO A 86 -27.71 -11.36 21.20
CA PRO A 86 -28.05 -12.66 21.76
C PRO A 86 -28.29 -12.57 23.28
N GLU A 87 -29.20 -13.39 23.81
CA GLU A 87 -29.47 -13.43 25.26
C GLU A 87 -28.21 -13.75 26.09
N LYS A 88 -27.28 -14.52 25.48
CA LYS A 88 -26.01 -14.91 26.08
C LYS A 88 -24.96 -15.13 25.00
N TYR A 89 -23.76 -14.60 25.25
CA TYR A 89 -22.52 -14.97 24.56
C TYR A 89 -21.81 -16.14 25.27
N GLU A 90 -20.92 -16.84 24.56
CA GLU A 90 -20.18 -17.97 25.14
C GLU A 90 -19.12 -17.49 26.14
N SER A 91 -18.53 -16.32 25.90
CA SER A 91 -17.53 -15.68 26.76
C SER A 91 -18.02 -14.37 27.36
N ASP A 92 -17.55 -14.06 28.57
CA ASP A 92 -17.67 -12.72 29.16
C ASP A 92 -16.59 -11.75 28.62
N LEU A 93 -15.57 -12.27 27.93
CA LEU A 93 -14.45 -11.50 27.39
C LEU A 93 -14.67 -11.25 25.89
N LEU A 94 -15.44 -10.22 25.58
CA LEU A 94 -15.84 -9.88 24.21
C LEU A 94 -14.93 -8.81 23.59
N PHE A 95 -14.85 -8.83 22.26
CA PHE A 95 -14.36 -7.71 21.46
C PHE A 95 -15.47 -7.27 20.51
N ARG A 96 -16.12 -6.16 20.86
CA ARG A 96 -17.26 -5.57 20.14
C ARG A 96 -16.94 -4.16 19.68
N GLU A 97 -17.23 -3.88 18.42
CA GLU A 97 -16.83 -2.65 17.74
C GLU A 97 -17.65 -2.46 16.44
N VAL A 98 -17.40 -1.36 15.75
CA VAL A 98 -17.98 -1.06 14.43
C VAL A 98 -16.90 -1.06 13.36
N VAL A 99 -17.18 -1.66 12.20
CA VAL A 99 -16.37 -1.51 10.98
C VAL A 99 -17.08 -0.61 9.98
N LYS A 100 -16.35 0.29 9.32
CA LYS A 100 -16.92 1.19 8.32
C LYS A 100 -16.69 0.62 6.93
N LEU A 101 -17.77 0.34 6.21
CA LEU A 101 -17.71 -0.22 4.86
C LEU A 101 -18.65 0.57 3.93
N GLY A 102 -18.10 1.14 2.85
CA GLY A 102 -18.81 2.11 2.02
C GLY A 102 -19.19 3.33 2.85
N SER A 103 -20.48 3.67 2.83
CA SER A 103 -21.09 4.70 3.67
C SER A 103 -21.77 4.15 4.93
N ASN A 104 -21.66 2.84 5.20
CA ASN A 104 -22.37 2.15 6.28
C ASN A 104 -21.44 1.78 7.45
N GLU A 105 -22.05 1.52 8.60
CA GLU A 105 -21.40 1.13 9.85
C GLU A 105 -21.93 -0.23 10.30
N PHE A 106 -21.08 -1.25 10.30
CA PHE A 106 -21.48 -2.62 10.62
C PHE A 106 -21.01 -3.00 12.02
N ALA A 107 -21.96 -3.41 12.87
CA ALA A 107 -21.65 -3.93 14.19
C ALA A 107 -21.04 -5.33 14.10
N PHE A 108 -20.04 -5.58 14.93
CA PHE A 108 -19.51 -6.93 15.11
C PHE A 108 -19.16 -7.24 16.56
N VAL A 109 -19.22 -8.54 16.91
CA VAL A 109 -18.76 -9.08 18.19
C VAL A 109 -17.94 -10.33 17.91
N PHE A 110 -16.66 -10.30 18.28
CA PHE A 110 -15.86 -11.50 18.44
C PHE A 110 -16.10 -12.11 19.83
N ASP A 111 -16.43 -13.38 19.81
CA ASP A 111 -16.74 -14.22 20.96
C ASP A 111 -15.84 -15.47 20.93
N SER A 112 -15.83 -16.25 22.00
CA SER A 112 -14.97 -17.41 22.13
C SER A 112 -15.61 -18.55 22.91
N SER A 113 -15.46 -19.77 22.39
CA SER A 113 -15.78 -21.00 23.13
C SER A 113 -14.81 -21.28 24.28
N ASP A 114 -13.53 -20.91 24.10
CA ASP A 114 -12.46 -20.96 25.09
C ASP A 114 -11.36 -20.00 24.62
N LEU A 115 -11.32 -18.81 25.21
CA LEU A 115 -10.42 -17.75 24.75
C LEU A 115 -8.94 -18.13 24.91
N LYS A 116 -8.61 -18.95 25.90
CA LYS A 116 -7.23 -19.39 26.13
C LYS A 116 -6.80 -20.44 25.11
N ALA A 117 -7.67 -21.40 24.80
CA ALA A 117 -7.35 -22.49 23.89
C ALA A 117 -7.50 -22.10 22.40
N ASN A 118 -8.58 -21.41 22.07
CA ASN A 118 -9.03 -21.20 20.70
C ASN A 118 -8.84 -19.75 20.21
N GLY A 119 -8.67 -18.79 21.13
CA GLY A 119 -8.85 -17.37 20.82
C GLY A 119 -10.28 -17.06 20.42
N PHE A 120 -10.50 -15.93 19.75
CA PHE A 120 -11.81 -15.58 19.21
C PHE A 120 -12.17 -16.46 18.01
N ASP A 121 -12.97 -17.49 18.23
CA ASP A 121 -13.36 -18.49 17.22
C ASP A 121 -14.78 -18.30 16.70
N ARG A 122 -15.51 -17.28 17.17
CA ARG A 122 -16.89 -16.97 16.78
C ARG A 122 -17.02 -15.48 16.48
N LEU A 123 -17.79 -15.17 15.44
CA LEU A 123 -18.06 -13.80 15.00
C LEU A 123 -19.57 -13.63 14.79
N TYR A 124 -20.15 -12.70 15.53
CA TYR A 124 -21.47 -12.13 15.25
C TYR A 124 -21.25 -10.87 14.42
N PHE A 125 -21.91 -10.76 13.27
CA PHE A 125 -21.73 -9.64 12.35
C PHE A 125 -23.10 -9.23 11.82
N ASP A 126 -23.44 -7.95 11.92
CA ASP A 126 -24.71 -7.37 11.43
C ASP A 126 -24.71 -7.28 9.90
N LYS A 127 -24.76 -8.42 9.23
CA LYS A 127 -24.53 -8.56 7.78
C LYS A 127 -25.59 -7.82 6.97
N ASN A 128 -26.81 -7.75 7.50
CA ASN A 128 -27.95 -7.09 6.87
C ASN A 128 -28.11 -5.61 7.29
N HIS A 129 -27.23 -5.11 8.17
CA HIS A 129 -27.17 -3.72 8.64
C HIS A 129 -28.48 -3.23 9.30
N ASN A 130 -29.15 -4.10 10.06
CA ASN A 130 -30.40 -3.77 10.74
C ASN A 130 -30.22 -3.55 12.26
N GLY A 131 -29.05 -3.86 12.82
CA GLY A 131 -28.70 -3.76 14.23
C GLY A 131 -29.13 -4.95 15.10
N ASP A 132 -29.61 -6.05 14.53
CA ASP A 132 -29.98 -7.28 15.25
C ASP A 132 -28.91 -8.36 15.05
N LEU A 133 -28.07 -8.58 16.05
CA LEU A 133 -27.01 -9.61 16.00
C LEU A 133 -27.52 -11.04 16.22
N THR A 134 -28.85 -11.25 16.19
CA THR A 134 -29.48 -12.56 16.43
C THR A 134 -30.14 -13.17 15.19
N ASP A 135 -30.29 -12.41 14.11
CA ASP A 135 -30.95 -12.87 12.89
C ASP A 135 -29.98 -13.32 11.77
N ASP A 136 -28.69 -12.97 11.91
CA ASP A 136 -27.59 -13.50 11.12
C ASP A 136 -26.92 -14.72 11.81
N GLU A 137 -26.46 -15.68 11.01
CA GLU A 137 -25.77 -16.87 11.53
C GLU A 137 -24.41 -16.52 12.17
N VAL A 138 -24.08 -17.17 13.28
CA VAL A 138 -22.77 -17.02 13.92
C VAL A 138 -21.68 -17.63 13.03
N ILE A 139 -20.77 -16.79 12.59
CA ILE A 139 -19.69 -17.18 11.69
C ILE A 139 -18.58 -17.84 12.51
N GLN A 140 -18.19 -19.06 12.14
CA GLN A 140 -17.12 -19.79 12.80
C GLN A 140 -15.77 -19.46 12.16
N ALA A 141 -14.73 -19.33 13.00
CA ALA A 141 -13.37 -19.20 12.52
C ALA A 141 -12.94 -20.46 11.76
N MET A 142 -12.13 -20.27 10.72
CA MET A 142 -11.48 -21.35 10.01
C MET A 142 -10.57 -22.18 10.95
N PRO A 143 -10.29 -23.45 10.60
CA PRO A 143 -9.33 -24.26 11.33
C PRO A 143 -7.98 -23.55 11.43
N LYS A 144 -7.37 -23.62 12.61
CA LYS A 144 -6.02 -23.10 12.82
C LYS A 144 -5.02 -23.88 11.94
N PRO A 145 -4.09 -23.23 11.24
CA PRO A 145 -3.04 -23.94 10.51
C PRO A 145 -2.20 -24.80 11.47
N GLU A 146 -1.94 -26.06 11.10
CA GLU A 146 -1.27 -27.05 11.96
C GLU A 146 0.13 -26.63 12.45
N ASN A 147 0.82 -25.78 11.67
CA ASN A 147 2.22 -25.41 11.91
C ASN A 147 2.41 -23.99 12.45
N VAL A 148 1.35 -23.32 12.91
CA VAL A 148 1.43 -21.93 13.40
C VAL A 148 1.20 -21.88 14.90
N ASN A 149 2.22 -21.48 15.66
CA ASN A 149 2.13 -21.26 17.11
C ASN A 149 2.48 -19.81 17.44
N PHE A 150 1.58 -19.10 18.13
CA PHE A 150 1.74 -17.69 18.51
C PHE A 150 2.28 -17.52 19.94
N GLY A 151 2.58 -18.62 20.65
CA GLY A 151 2.97 -18.60 22.05
C GLY A 151 1.78 -18.60 23.02
N GLU A 152 2.06 -18.81 24.29
CA GLU A 152 1.02 -18.85 25.31
C GLU A 152 0.28 -17.49 25.40
N GLY A 153 -1.05 -17.56 25.48
CA GLY A 153 -1.90 -16.39 25.62
C GLY A 153 -2.10 -15.59 24.32
N SER A 154 -1.49 -15.97 23.21
CA SER A 154 -1.70 -15.33 21.91
C SER A 154 -2.44 -16.26 20.95
N SER A 155 -3.41 -15.71 20.23
CA SER A 155 -4.15 -16.44 19.18
C SER A 155 -4.41 -15.52 18.00
N LEU A 156 -4.40 -16.11 16.81
CA LEU A 156 -4.88 -15.47 15.59
C LEU A 156 -5.86 -16.41 14.91
N ARG A 157 -7.03 -15.89 14.55
CA ARG A 157 -8.09 -16.63 13.87
C ARG A 157 -8.51 -15.90 12.61
N GLU A 158 -8.68 -16.66 11.54
CA GLU A 158 -9.20 -16.18 10.26
C GLU A 158 -10.65 -16.63 10.10
N PHE A 159 -11.48 -15.81 9.48
CA PHE A 159 -12.88 -16.12 9.21
C PHE A 159 -13.09 -16.30 7.69
N PRO A 160 -14.12 -17.07 7.29
CA PRO A 160 -14.49 -17.20 5.88
C PRO A 160 -14.85 -15.83 5.27
N ARG A 161 -14.92 -15.78 3.94
CA ARG A 161 -15.34 -14.58 3.20
C ARG A 161 -16.77 -14.23 3.60
N ILE A 162 -16.98 -12.96 3.89
CA ILE A 162 -18.29 -12.38 4.18
C ILE A 162 -18.66 -11.51 2.98
N ASP A 163 -19.85 -11.78 2.43
CA ASP A 163 -20.44 -11.01 1.33
C ASP A 163 -21.54 -10.10 1.90
N VAL A 164 -21.49 -8.79 1.61
CA VAL A 164 -22.46 -7.79 2.10
C VAL A 164 -22.94 -6.92 0.95
N LYS A 165 -24.08 -6.26 1.16
CA LYS A 165 -24.51 -5.14 0.34
C LYS A 165 -24.05 -3.84 0.97
N LEU A 166 -23.35 -3.03 0.20
CA LEU A 166 -22.91 -1.71 0.60
C LEU A 166 -23.73 -0.65 -0.11
N ASN A 167 -23.75 0.54 0.50
CA ASN A 167 -24.12 1.77 -0.18
C ASN A 167 -22.89 2.69 -0.19
N ALA A 168 -22.61 3.33 -1.31
CA ALA A 168 -21.67 4.44 -1.35
C ALA A 168 -22.28 5.56 -2.19
N ASP A 169 -22.50 6.71 -1.54
CA ASP A 169 -23.09 7.93 -2.13
C ASP A 169 -24.40 7.66 -2.89
N GLY A 170 -25.25 6.80 -2.33
CA GLY A 170 -26.55 6.44 -2.90
C GLY A 170 -26.52 5.28 -3.91
N THR A 171 -25.34 4.74 -4.23
CA THR A 171 -25.20 3.56 -5.11
C THR A 171 -25.08 2.28 -4.28
N GLU A 172 -25.98 1.33 -4.48
CA GLU A 172 -25.91 0.01 -3.84
C GLU A 172 -25.09 -0.98 -4.68
N TYR A 173 -24.26 -1.78 -4.04
CA TYR A 173 -23.45 -2.81 -4.69
C TYR A 173 -23.05 -3.92 -3.73
N GLU A 174 -22.67 -5.06 -4.28
CA GLU A 174 -22.14 -6.19 -3.52
C GLU A 174 -20.66 -5.96 -3.21
N TYR A 175 -20.21 -6.45 -2.06
CA TYR A 175 -18.80 -6.39 -1.66
C TYR A 175 -18.42 -7.61 -0.82
N SER A 176 -17.14 -7.97 -0.83
CA SER A 176 -16.63 -9.15 -0.14
C SER A 176 -15.35 -8.84 0.63
N PHE A 177 -15.24 -9.35 1.86
CA PHE A 177 -14.05 -9.20 2.69
C PHE A 177 -13.82 -10.42 3.60
N ASN A 178 -12.62 -10.50 4.17
CA ASN A 178 -12.24 -11.53 5.13
C ASN A 178 -11.72 -10.91 6.43
N PRO A 179 -12.38 -11.17 7.57
CA PRO A 179 -11.86 -10.79 8.89
C PRO A 179 -10.74 -11.72 9.37
N MET A 180 -9.77 -11.13 10.04
CA MET A 180 -8.74 -11.84 10.79
C MET A 180 -8.54 -11.14 12.13
N VAL A 181 -8.70 -11.89 13.22
CA VAL A 181 -8.63 -11.36 14.59
C VAL A 181 -7.43 -11.94 15.34
N TYR A 182 -6.69 -11.06 15.97
CA TYR A 182 -5.64 -11.39 16.92
C TYR A 182 -6.10 -11.07 18.33
N SER A 183 -5.75 -11.94 19.28
CA SER A 183 -5.95 -11.72 20.71
C SER A 183 -4.68 -12.04 21.47
N ASN A 184 -4.31 -11.15 22.38
CA ASN A 184 -3.33 -11.38 23.42
C ASN A 184 -4.01 -11.31 24.78
N THR A 185 -3.91 -12.40 25.53
CA THR A 185 -4.52 -12.58 26.84
C THR A 185 -3.46 -12.62 27.93
N ASN A 186 -3.80 -12.07 29.08
CA ASN A 186 -2.96 -12.12 30.28
C ASN A 186 -3.47 -13.22 31.21
N THR A 187 -2.55 -14.06 31.67
CA THR A 187 -2.79 -15.11 32.68
C THR A 187 -2.23 -14.75 34.06
N GLY A 188 -1.76 -13.50 34.24
CA GLY A 188 -1.21 -13.01 35.51
C GLY A 188 -2.31 -12.76 36.55
N GLY A 189 -2.69 -13.78 37.30
CA GLY A 189 -3.70 -13.70 38.37
C GLY A 189 -4.60 -14.94 38.41
N SER A 190 -5.71 -14.86 39.16
CA SER A 190 -6.73 -15.93 39.27
C SER A 190 -7.77 -15.93 38.14
N SER A 191 -7.72 -14.98 37.20
CA SER A 191 -8.72 -14.80 36.14
C SER A 191 -8.06 -14.42 34.80
N LEU A 192 -8.55 -15.02 33.70
CA LEU A 192 -8.16 -14.67 32.34
C LEU A 192 -8.63 -13.25 32.01
N SER A 193 -7.82 -12.49 31.28
CA SER A 193 -8.20 -11.17 30.75
C SER A 193 -7.59 -10.91 29.38
N ILE A 194 -8.20 -10.01 28.60
CA ILE A 194 -7.63 -9.54 27.33
C ILE A 194 -6.62 -8.43 27.63
N GLY A 195 -5.36 -8.63 27.26
CA GLY A 195 -4.37 -7.54 27.26
C GLY A 195 -4.64 -6.57 26.12
N TYR A 196 -4.76 -7.11 24.91
CA TYR A 196 -5.24 -6.39 23.73
C TYR A 196 -5.72 -7.40 22.67
N ALA A 197 -6.54 -6.92 21.74
CA ALA A 197 -6.93 -7.61 20.53
C ALA A 197 -6.89 -6.62 19.36
N TYR A 198 -6.83 -7.14 18.14
CA TYR A 198 -7.08 -6.34 16.96
C TYR A 198 -7.75 -7.19 15.89
N VAL A 199 -8.52 -6.56 15.04
CA VAL A 199 -9.07 -7.18 13.83
C VAL A 199 -8.57 -6.43 12.60
N GLN A 200 -8.32 -7.21 11.57
CA GLN A 200 -8.00 -6.76 10.22
C GLN A 200 -9.10 -7.24 9.28
N PHE A 201 -9.77 -6.30 8.62
CA PHE A 201 -10.70 -6.59 7.54
C PHE A 201 -9.96 -6.38 6.22
N TYR A 202 -9.79 -7.45 5.46
CA TYR A 202 -9.14 -7.41 4.16
C TYR A 202 -10.18 -7.50 3.06
N SER A 203 -10.08 -6.61 2.07
CA SER A 203 -10.84 -6.75 0.83
C SER A 203 -10.57 -8.13 0.23
N SER A 204 -11.66 -8.78 -0.17
CA SER A 204 -11.67 -10.01 -0.95
C SER A 204 -12.42 -9.80 -2.26
N ALA A 205 -12.40 -8.57 -2.75
CA ALA A 205 -12.94 -8.19 -4.03
C ALA A 205 -12.06 -7.15 -4.73
N TYR A 206 -12.10 -7.17 -6.06
CA TYR A 206 -11.45 -6.18 -6.90
C TYR A 206 -12.32 -5.89 -8.13
N ARG A 207 -12.04 -4.81 -8.83
CA ARG A 207 -12.72 -4.46 -10.09
C ARG A 207 -11.80 -4.74 -11.26
N ASP A 208 -12.32 -5.37 -12.31
CA ASP A 208 -11.55 -5.78 -13.49
C ASP A 208 -12.28 -5.39 -14.76
N GLY A 209 -11.55 -4.84 -15.71
CA GLY A 209 -12.10 -4.49 -17.01
C GLY A 209 -11.01 -4.10 -17.99
N GLU A 210 -11.44 -3.62 -19.15
CA GLU A 210 -10.55 -3.25 -20.23
C GLU A 210 -10.94 -1.86 -20.75
N MET A 211 -9.93 -1.08 -21.12
CA MET A 211 -10.10 0.25 -21.72
C MET A 211 -9.17 0.36 -22.93
N THR A 212 -9.55 1.18 -23.91
CA THR A 212 -8.64 1.55 -25.01
C THR A 212 -8.16 2.98 -24.76
N LEU A 213 -6.85 3.17 -24.66
CA LEU A 213 -6.20 4.47 -24.51
C LEU A 213 -5.24 4.66 -25.67
N ASP A 214 -5.32 5.79 -26.37
CA ASP A 214 -4.48 6.08 -27.56
C ASP A 214 -4.42 4.92 -28.59
N GLY A 215 -5.57 4.26 -28.80
CA GLY A 215 -5.69 3.12 -29.71
C GLY A 215 -5.10 1.80 -29.20
N LYS A 216 -4.54 1.77 -27.98
CA LYS A 216 -4.03 0.56 -27.32
C LYS A 216 -4.99 0.06 -26.26
N LYS A 217 -5.27 -1.24 -26.29
CA LYS A 217 -6.08 -1.91 -25.28
C LYS A 217 -5.25 -2.17 -24.01
N HIS A 218 -5.78 -1.77 -22.87
CA HIS A 218 -5.21 -1.98 -21.55
C HIS A 218 -6.18 -2.76 -20.67
N ARG A 219 -5.64 -3.67 -19.84
CA ARG A 219 -6.38 -4.26 -18.73
C ARG A 219 -6.24 -3.36 -17.52
N ILE A 220 -7.36 -3.04 -16.90
CA ILE A 220 -7.47 -2.11 -15.78
C ILE A 220 -8.03 -2.85 -14.58
N ILE A 221 -7.33 -2.75 -13.44
CA ILE A 221 -7.79 -3.33 -12.18
C ILE A 221 -7.80 -2.27 -11.09
N LEU A 222 -8.91 -2.16 -10.35
CA LEU A 222 -8.97 -1.36 -9.12
C LEU A 222 -8.97 -2.28 -7.91
N LEU A 223 -8.09 -1.96 -6.97
CA LEU A 223 -8.05 -2.58 -5.66
C LEU A 223 -8.58 -1.58 -4.66
N ASP A 224 -9.57 -2.01 -3.88
CA ASP A 224 -9.87 -1.40 -2.58
C ASP A 224 -8.68 -1.70 -1.66
N PHE A 225 -7.70 -0.80 -1.68
CA PHE A 225 -6.39 -1.06 -1.09
C PHE A 225 -6.39 -0.72 0.39
N ASN A 226 -7.33 0.07 0.89
CA ASN A 226 -7.51 0.34 2.31
C ASN A 226 -8.59 -0.55 2.97
N SER A 227 -9.26 -1.40 2.18
CA SER A 227 -10.29 -2.36 2.58
C SER A 227 -11.48 -1.70 3.28
N ASN A 228 -11.96 -0.57 2.78
CA ASN A 228 -13.10 0.15 3.34
C ASN A 228 -14.39 0.01 2.51
N GLY A 229 -14.40 -0.83 1.48
CA GLY A 229 -15.55 -1.07 0.63
C GLY A 229 -15.75 -0.06 -0.50
N ARG A 230 -14.94 1.01 -0.58
CA ARG A 230 -14.91 1.96 -1.70
C ARG A 230 -13.73 1.67 -2.63
N PHE A 231 -13.75 2.26 -3.82
CA PHE A 231 -12.70 2.10 -4.84
C PHE A 231 -12.20 3.45 -5.40
N ASP A 232 -12.64 4.56 -4.82
CA ASP A 232 -12.37 5.93 -5.26
C ASP A 232 -11.52 6.75 -4.26
N ASP A 233 -10.98 6.12 -3.22
CA ASP A 233 -10.22 6.86 -2.21
C ASP A 233 -8.85 7.30 -2.74
N PRO A 234 -8.56 8.61 -2.78
CA PRO A 234 -7.24 9.07 -3.15
C PRO A 234 -6.25 8.79 -2.02
N PHE A 235 -5.01 8.49 -2.39
CA PHE A 235 -3.91 8.58 -1.45
C PHE A 235 -3.75 10.03 -0.96
N THR A 236 -3.36 10.21 0.30
CA THR A 236 -3.05 11.52 0.88
C THR A 236 -1.82 11.42 1.78
N VAL A 237 -1.21 12.56 2.10
CA VAL A 237 -0.14 12.64 3.11
C VAL A 237 -0.71 13.23 4.41
N ARG A 238 -0.44 12.57 5.53
CA ARG A 238 -0.83 13.02 6.87
C ARG A 238 0.27 13.86 7.50
N ASP A 239 0.16 15.19 7.34
CA ASP A 239 1.13 16.12 7.89
C ASP A 239 1.05 16.29 9.41
N ASP A 240 -0.09 15.96 10.00
CA ASP A 240 -0.34 15.96 11.44
C ASP A 240 0.38 14.83 12.16
N ILE A 241 0.66 13.72 11.46
CA ILE A 241 1.38 12.57 12.04
C ILE A 241 2.89 12.82 11.96
N ARG A 242 3.56 12.66 13.10
CA ARG A 242 5.03 12.68 13.21
C ARG A 242 5.52 11.26 13.47
N MET A 243 6.04 10.61 12.44
CA MET A 243 6.76 9.35 12.61
C MET A 243 8.16 9.59 13.17
N SER A 244 8.75 8.56 13.76
CA SER A 244 10.18 8.58 14.09
C SER A 244 11.00 8.91 12.85
N GLY A 245 12.01 9.77 13.02
CA GLY A 245 12.88 10.20 11.94
C GLY A 245 12.22 11.03 10.84
N GLY A 246 11.02 11.58 11.07
CA GLY A 246 10.39 12.51 10.14
C GLY A 246 9.88 11.87 8.85
N ARG A 247 9.74 10.54 8.81
CA ARG A 247 9.15 9.82 7.66
C ARG A 247 7.79 10.39 7.31
N ILE A 248 7.54 10.47 6.00
CA ILE A 248 6.21 10.80 5.47
C ILE A 248 5.25 9.68 5.85
N TYR A 249 4.06 10.05 6.31
CA TYR A 249 2.99 9.10 6.60
C TYR A 249 1.93 9.19 5.50
N PRO A 250 2.01 8.36 4.44
CA PRO A 250 0.92 8.27 3.49
C PRO A 250 -0.29 7.65 4.20
N GLN A 251 -1.45 8.30 4.07
CA GLN A 251 -2.72 7.65 4.34
C GLN A 251 -3.13 6.89 3.08
N ASN A 252 -3.29 5.58 3.24
CA ASN A 252 -3.64 4.69 2.15
C ASN A 252 -5.03 5.03 1.61
N GLY A 253 -5.11 5.25 0.31
CA GLY A 253 -6.33 5.16 -0.48
C GLY A 253 -6.34 3.87 -1.29
N ASP A 254 -6.86 3.93 -2.50
CA ASP A 254 -7.00 2.82 -3.43
C ASP A 254 -5.87 2.71 -4.44
N MET A 255 -5.78 1.56 -5.12
CA MET A 255 -4.75 1.28 -6.11
C MET A 255 -5.34 0.97 -7.47
N LEU A 256 -4.72 1.54 -8.50
CA LEU A 256 -4.98 1.27 -9.91
C LEU A 256 -3.83 0.41 -10.45
N LEU A 257 -4.17 -0.74 -11.06
CA LEU A 257 -3.22 -1.56 -11.80
C LEU A 257 -3.47 -1.43 -13.30
N ILE A 258 -2.41 -1.19 -14.06
CA ILE A 258 -2.43 -1.14 -15.53
C ILE A 258 -1.59 -2.29 -16.06
N ASP A 259 -2.20 -3.14 -16.89
CA ASP A 259 -1.58 -4.30 -17.52
C ASP A 259 -0.74 -5.17 -16.55
N PRO A 260 -1.33 -5.64 -15.43
CA PRO A 260 -0.59 -6.42 -14.46
C PRO A 260 -0.10 -7.75 -15.06
N ASP A 261 1.20 -8.02 -14.91
CA ASP A 261 1.79 -9.31 -15.28
C ASP A 261 1.55 -10.34 -14.16
N LEU A 262 0.54 -11.18 -14.35
CA LEU A 262 0.19 -12.25 -13.40
C LEU A 262 1.25 -13.35 -13.32
N ASN A 263 2.19 -13.41 -14.27
CA ASN A 263 3.28 -14.36 -14.26
C ASN A 263 4.54 -13.83 -13.58
N ASP A 264 4.60 -12.53 -13.24
CA ASP A 264 5.76 -11.96 -12.53
C ASP A 264 5.82 -12.50 -11.11
N ARG A 265 6.67 -13.50 -10.88
CA ARG A 265 6.86 -14.15 -9.58
C ARG A 265 7.67 -13.32 -8.59
N ASN A 266 8.23 -12.18 -8.98
CA ASN A 266 8.90 -11.24 -8.07
C ASN A 266 7.90 -10.37 -7.29
N MET A 267 6.76 -10.95 -6.89
CA MET A 267 5.61 -10.27 -6.29
C MET A 267 5.84 -9.72 -4.86
N ARG A 268 7.07 -9.66 -4.36
CA ARG A 268 7.34 -9.33 -2.96
C ARG A 268 7.22 -7.85 -2.62
N GLY A 269 7.11 -6.96 -3.61
CA GLY A 269 6.97 -5.52 -3.42
C GLY A 269 5.54 -5.09 -3.12
N TYR A 270 5.33 -4.42 -1.99
CA TYR A 270 4.05 -3.78 -1.64
C TYR A 270 3.94 -2.35 -2.21
N GLY A 271 5.08 -1.66 -2.37
CA GLY A 271 5.13 -0.27 -2.82
C GLY A 271 4.88 -0.08 -4.32
N VAL A 272 4.56 1.16 -4.71
CA VAL A 272 4.35 1.56 -6.10
C VAL A 272 5.70 1.66 -6.82
N SER A 273 6.77 2.06 -6.13
CA SER A 273 8.12 2.02 -6.71
C SER A 273 8.59 0.61 -7.05
N ASP A 274 8.08 -0.43 -6.37
CA ASP A 274 8.54 -1.80 -6.57
C ASP A 274 7.82 -2.52 -7.74
N ARG A 275 6.73 -1.95 -8.26
CA ARG A 275 5.81 -2.61 -9.21
C ARG A 275 5.45 -1.73 -10.39
N LYS A 276 5.61 -2.21 -11.62
CA LYS A 276 5.43 -1.39 -12.85
C LYS A 276 3.97 -1.09 -13.16
N GLU A 277 3.11 -2.02 -12.80
CA GLU A 277 1.67 -2.00 -13.02
C GLU A 277 0.93 -1.11 -12.02
N ARG A 278 1.47 -0.92 -10.80
CA ARG A 278 0.79 -0.22 -9.69
C ARG A 278 0.84 1.30 -9.83
N ARG A 279 -0.28 1.96 -9.54
CA ARG A 279 -0.42 3.41 -9.37
C ARG A 279 -1.31 3.66 -8.16
N HIS A 280 -1.03 4.73 -7.42
CA HIS A 280 -1.99 5.24 -6.45
C HIS A 280 -3.23 5.77 -7.19
N VAL A 281 -4.41 5.55 -6.63
CA VAL A 281 -5.58 6.37 -6.98
C VAL A 281 -5.27 7.80 -6.52
N SER A 282 -5.31 8.70 -7.49
CA SER A 282 -4.69 10.02 -7.48
C SER A 282 -5.45 10.89 -8.47
N LYS A 283 -5.47 12.22 -8.28
CA LYS A 283 -6.13 13.15 -9.22
C LYS A 283 -5.63 12.96 -10.66
N LEU A 284 -4.32 12.72 -10.78
CA LEU A 284 -3.62 12.56 -12.04
C LEU A 284 -2.86 11.23 -12.02
N VAL A 285 -2.89 10.51 -13.14
CA VAL A 285 -2.09 9.30 -13.33
C VAL A 285 -1.29 9.38 -14.63
N LEU A 286 -0.06 8.85 -14.60
CA LEU A 286 0.78 8.67 -15.78
C LEU A 286 0.60 7.24 -16.30
N ILE A 287 0.06 7.14 -17.51
CA ILE A 287 -0.08 5.88 -18.25
C ILE A 287 0.72 6.04 -19.53
N GLU A 288 1.75 5.19 -19.68
CA GLU A 288 2.76 5.31 -20.73
C GLU A 288 3.47 6.67 -20.69
N ASP A 289 3.20 7.55 -21.65
CA ASP A 289 3.80 8.87 -21.80
C ASP A 289 2.77 10.01 -21.73
N ARG A 290 1.55 9.72 -21.25
CA ARG A 290 0.45 10.70 -21.14
C ARG A 290 -0.13 10.76 -19.74
N PHE A 291 -0.52 11.96 -19.35
CA PHE A 291 -1.22 12.19 -18.10
C PHE A 291 -2.73 12.16 -18.30
N TYR A 292 -3.44 11.56 -17.35
CA TYR A 292 -4.89 11.47 -17.36
C TYR A 292 -5.47 11.91 -16.03
N ASP A 293 -6.50 12.75 -16.08
CA ASP A 293 -7.38 12.98 -14.95
C ASP A 293 -8.18 11.70 -14.70
N LEU A 294 -8.15 11.22 -13.46
CA LEU A 294 -8.77 9.96 -13.05
C LEU A 294 -10.03 10.23 -12.25
N ASN A 295 -11.16 9.71 -12.72
CA ASN A 295 -12.41 9.68 -11.97
C ASN A 295 -12.90 8.24 -11.85
N ILE A 296 -13.28 7.85 -10.63
CA ILE A 296 -13.78 6.52 -10.31
C ILE A 296 -15.12 6.69 -9.58
N SER A 297 -16.13 5.90 -9.95
CA SER A 297 -17.36 5.81 -9.17
C SER A 297 -17.07 5.23 -7.77
N PRO A 298 -17.79 5.62 -6.70
CA PRO A 298 -17.58 5.05 -5.36
C PRO A 298 -17.55 3.52 -5.28
N SER A 299 -18.40 2.85 -6.07
CA SER A 299 -18.47 1.38 -6.12
C SER A 299 -17.33 0.73 -6.93
N GLY A 300 -16.59 1.53 -7.69
CA GLY A 300 -15.55 1.11 -8.63
C GLY A 300 -16.07 0.45 -9.92
N ASP A 301 -17.37 0.46 -10.18
CA ASP A 301 -17.96 -0.13 -11.39
C ASP A 301 -17.77 0.71 -12.66
N LYS A 302 -17.43 1.99 -12.52
CA LYS A 302 -17.07 2.89 -13.62
C LYS A 302 -15.73 3.58 -13.34
N ILE A 303 -14.86 3.58 -14.36
CA ILE A 303 -13.66 4.41 -14.41
C ILE A 303 -13.68 5.29 -15.65
N GLU A 304 -13.20 6.52 -15.49
CA GLU A 304 -13.11 7.52 -16.54
C GLU A 304 -11.70 8.14 -16.51
N LEU A 305 -11.02 8.09 -17.66
CA LEU A 305 -9.70 8.67 -17.87
C LEU A 305 -9.81 9.75 -18.95
N THR A 306 -9.53 10.99 -18.59
CA THR A 306 -9.51 12.12 -19.54
C THR A 306 -8.07 12.57 -19.74
N GLU A 307 -7.58 12.62 -20.98
CA GLU A 307 -6.23 13.12 -21.24
C GLU A 307 -6.08 14.55 -20.71
N ALA A 308 -5.11 14.74 -19.81
CA ALA A 308 -4.87 15.98 -19.13
C ALA A 308 -3.93 16.87 -19.96
N LYS A 309 -4.44 18.03 -20.39
CA LYS A 309 -3.64 19.06 -21.09
C LYS A 309 -2.85 19.90 -20.09
N ILE A 310 -1.80 19.32 -19.54
CA ILE A 310 -0.97 19.96 -18.51
C ILE A 310 0.42 20.31 -19.03
N ALA A 311 0.98 21.39 -18.51
CA ALA A 311 2.38 21.72 -18.71
C ALA A 311 3.26 20.66 -18.05
N VAL A 312 4.29 20.22 -18.76
CA VAL A 312 5.22 19.18 -18.31
C VAL A 312 6.66 19.68 -18.37
N GLY A 313 7.41 19.35 -17.33
CA GLY A 313 8.87 19.44 -17.34
C GLY A 313 9.49 18.05 -17.25
N TYR A 314 10.79 18.02 -17.00
CA TYR A 314 11.57 16.79 -16.92
C TYR A 314 12.39 16.75 -15.65
N VAL A 315 12.54 15.56 -15.11
CA VAL A 315 13.43 15.28 -13.99
C VAL A 315 14.53 14.33 -14.43
N THR A 316 15.72 14.49 -13.86
CA THR A 316 16.84 13.54 -13.99
C THR A 316 17.31 13.10 -12.61
N ASN A 317 17.98 11.96 -12.56
CA ASN A 317 18.60 11.45 -11.34
C ASN A 317 19.85 10.62 -11.69
N PRO A 318 20.94 10.71 -10.90
CA PRO A 318 22.23 10.08 -11.24
C PRO A 318 22.28 8.56 -10.99
N ASN A 319 21.22 7.95 -10.46
CA ASN A 319 21.17 6.53 -10.15
C ASN A 319 21.04 5.66 -11.41
N ILE A 320 21.68 4.48 -11.40
CA ILE A 320 21.82 3.59 -12.56
C ILE A 320 20.49 3.26 -13.25
N LYS A 321 19.50 2.85 -12.46
CA LYS A 321 18.13 2.54 -12.84
C LYS A 321 17.26 2.69 -11.60
N TYR A 322 16.13 3.35 -11.74
CA TYR A 322 15.25 3.66 -10.63
C TYR A 322 13.78 3.70 -11.02
N ASP A 323 12.95 3.45 -10.03
CA ASP A 323 11.52 3.69 -10.00
C ASP A 323 11.24 4.54 -8.75
N ALA A 324 10.57 5.68 -8.90
CA ALA A 324 10.31 6.62 -7.82
C ALA A 324 8.85 7.09 -7.85
N VAL A 325 8.37 7.53 -6.69
CA VAL A 325 7.06 8.17 -6.53
C VAL A 325 7.27 9.54 -5.93
N ALA A 326 6.75 10.56 -6.60
CA ALA A 326 6.67 11.91 -6.10
C ALA A 326 5.23 12.25 -5.70
N TYR A 327 5.07 13.14 -4.73
CA TYR A 327 3.78 13.70 -4.34
C TYR A 327 3.80 15.23 -4.33
N GLY A 328 2.64 15.83 -4.60
CA GLY A 328 2.41 17.27 -4.62
C GLY A 328 0.92 17.58 -4.77
N ASP A 329 0.56 18.82 -5.08
CA ASP A 329 -0.86 19.27 -5.15
C ASP A 329 -1.69 18.53 -6.22
N LYS A 330 -1.01 18.03 -7.25
CA LYS A 330 -1.58 17.24 -8.35
C LYS A 330 -1.73 15.75 -8.03
N GLY A 331 -1.36 15.31 -6.82
CA GLY A 331 -1.48 13.92 -6.38
C GLY A 331 -0.13 13.20 -6.35
N PHE A 332 -0.14 11.92 -6.73
CA PHE A 332 1.01 11.02 -6.61
C PHE A 332 1.40 10.49 -7.98
N ILE A 333 2.63 10.78 -8.42
CA ILE A 333 3.12 10.39 -9.73
C ILE A 333 4.32 9.45 -9.59
N LYS A 334 4.17 8.26 -10.18
CA LYS A 334 5.28 7.36 -10.42
C LYS A 334 6.07 7.83 -11.65
N PHE A 335 7.39 7.85 -11.54
CA PHE A 335 8.29 8.05 -12.66
C PHE A 335 9.48 7.09 -12.56
N SER A 336 10.00 6.67 -13.71
CA SER A 336 11.11 5.72 -13.78
C SER A 336 12.16 6.23 -14.75
N GLY A 337 13.42 5.88 -14.53
CA GLY A 337 14.51 6.30 -15.39
C GLY A 337 15.76 5.45 -15.21
N ILE A 338 16.69 5.66 -16.12
CA ILE A 338 18.09 5.25 -15.98
C ILE A 338 18.94 6.48 -15.72
N LYS A 339 20.21 6.26 -15.37
CA LYS A 339 21.16 7.32 -15.05
C LYS A 339 21.08 8.50 -16.02
N ASP A 340 20.80 9.67 -15.46
CA ASP A 340 20.76 10.97 -16.13
C ASP A 340 19.72 11.09 -17.28
N SER A 341 18.86 10.08 -17.46
CA SER A 341 17.74 10.13 -18.41
C SER A 341 16.63 11.05 -17.91
N LYS A 342 15.92 11.66 -18.86
CA LYS A 342 14.78 12.53 -18.58
C LYS A 342 13.53 11.69 -18.36
N SER A 343 12.88 11.88 -17.22
CA SER A 343 11.54 11.37 -16.93
C SER A 343 10.57 12.54 -16.84
N MET A 344 9.36 12.37 -17.34
CA MET A 344 8.36 13.43 -17.35
C MET A 344 7.71 13.60 -15.97
N LEU A 345 7.49 14.85 -15.56
CA LEU A 345 6.70 15.19 -14.37
C LEU A 345 5.91 16.47 -14.68
N PRO A 346 4.66 16.62 -14.19
CA PRO A 346 3.92 17.85 -14.41
C PRO A 346 4.63 19.05 -13.79
N ASP A 347 4.46 20.22 -14.40
CA ASP A 347 4.85 21.50 -13.81
C ASP A 347 4.31 21.61 -12.37
N GLY A 348 5.11 22.13 -11.44
CA GLY A 348 4.74 22.31 -10.04
C GLY A 348 5.78 21.80 -9.04
N ASP A 349 5.40 21.81 -7.76
CA ASP A 349 6.25 21.45 -6.64
C ASP A 349 6.03 20.01 -6.20
N TRP A 350 7.12 19.27 -6.11
CA TRP A 350 7.11 17.83 -5.84
C TRP A 350 8.07 17.46 -4.73
N ARG A 351 7.69 16.47 -3.92
CA ARG A 351 8.56 15.85 -2.91
C ARG A 351 8.63 14.34 -3.13
N LEU A 352 9.74 13.74 -2.70
CA LEU A 352 9.93 12.29 -2.75
C LEU A 352 8.99 11.60 -1.75
N LEU A 353 8.19 10.62 -2.21
CA LEU A 353 7.48 9.70 -1.34
C LEU A 353 8.30 8.43 -1.08
N GLU A 354 8.72 7.76 -2.15
CA GLU A 354 9.48 6.51 -2.08
C GLU A 354 10.26 6.28 -3.39
N TYR A 355 11.28 5.43 -3.33
CA TYR A 355 11.93 4.91 -4.53
C TYR A 355 12.48 3.50 -4.34
N LYS A 356 12.82 2.88 -5.48
CA LYS A 356 13.70 1.74 -5.62
C LYS A 356 14.80 2.08 -6.63
N ILE A 357 16.06 1.83 -6.26
CA ILE A 357 17.20 1.84 -7.19
C ILE A 357 17.60 0.39 -7.41
N ASP A 358 17.59 -0.05 -8.66
CA ASP A 358 17.92 -1.41 -9.07
C ASP A 358 19.26 -1.44 -9.79
N ALA A 359 20.28 -1.98 -9.12
CA ALA A 359 21.62 -2.16 -9.63
C ALA A 359 21.92 -3.63 -9.93
N THR A 360 20.89 -4.45 -10.17
CA THR A 360 21.05 -5.87 -10.51
C THR A 360 21.71 -5.99 -11.88
N GLU A 361 22.89 -6.63 -11.92
CA GLU A 361 23.58 -6.94 -13.17
C GLU A 361 22.94 -8.15 -13.86
N THR A 362 22.37 -7.96 -15.04
CA THR A 362 21.82 -9.06 -15.85
C THR A 362 22.90 -9.64 -16.78
N GLY A 363 23.58 -10.70 -16.35
CA GLY A 363 24.51 -11.51 -17.16
C GLY A 363 23.99 -12.93 -17.46
N GLN A 364 24.72 -13.75 -18.23
CA GLN A 364 24.35 -15.14 -18.64
C GLN A 364 24.32 -16.19 -17.49
N GLY A 365 23.83 -15.81 -16.32
CA GLY A 365 23.58 -16.68 -15.16
C GLY A 365 22.46 -16.12 -14.29
N ASN A 366 22.09 -16.83 -13.22
CA ASN A 366 21.13 -16.32 -12.23
C ASN A 366 21.62 -14.97 -11.68
N SER A 367 21.03 -13.86 -12.12
CA SER A 367 21.34 -12.53 -11.63
C SER A 367 20.85 -12.40 -10.19
N SER A 368 21.78 -12.33 -9.24
CA SER A 368 21.42 -12.09 -7.85
C SER A 368 21.02 -10.62 -7.65
N LEU A 369 19.88 -10.39 -7.00
CA LEU A 369 19.27 -9.06 -6.85
C LEU A 369 20.18 -8.10 -6.07
N THR A 370 20.43 -6.93 -6.64
CA THR A 370 21.13 -5.82 -5.96
C THR A 370 20.27 -4.58 -6.07
N PHE A 371 19.68 -4.14 -4.95
CA PHE A 371 18.80 -2.97 -4.95
C PHE A 371 18.74 -2.31 -3.57
N VAL A 372 18.24 -1.08 -3.56
CA VAL A 372 17.86 -0.35 -2.35
C VAL A 372 16.50 0.29 -2.56
N SER A 373 15.63 0.15 -1.56
CA SER A 373 14.37 0.88 -1.48
C SER A 373 14.42 1.84 -0.29
N ALA A 374 13.82 3.02 -0.44
CA ALA A 374 13.77 4.03 0.61
C ALA A 374 12.46 4.82 0.59
N ALA A 375 12.10 5.36 1.75
CA ALA A 375 10.96 6.24 1.94
C ALA A 375 11.45 7.67 2.22
N GLY A 376 10.80 8.65 1.59
CA GLY A 376 11.04 10.06 1.81
C GLY A 376 10.66 10.51 3.23
N THR A 377 11.27 11.61 3.64
CA THR A 377 10.99 12.30 4.90
C THR A 377 10.49 13.71 4.63
N LYS A 378 9.95 14.38 5.65
CA LYS A 378 9.53 15.79 5.56
C LYS A 378 10.72 16.73 5.26
N GLU A 379 11.95 16.28 5.52
CA GLU A 379 13.19 17.01 5.23
C GLU A 379 13.66 16.88 3.78
N CYS A 380 13.13 15.91 3.02
CA CYS A 380 13.45 15.81 1.59
C CYS A 380 13.02 17.10 0.87
N PRO A 381 13.89 17.67 0.02
CA PRO A 381 13.64 18.99 -0.58
C PRO A 381 12.44 18.97 -1.51
N VAL A 382 11.79 20.13 -1.63
CA VAL A 382 10.85 20.39 -2.73
C VAL A 382 11.66 20.52 -4.03
N VAL A 383 11.21 19.83 -5.06
CA VAL A 383 11.71 19.93 -6.43
C VAL A 383 10.65 20.64 -7.25
N THR A 384 10.95 21.87 -7.67
CA THR A 384 10.11 22.64 -8.59
C THR A 384 10.40 22.21 -10.03
N VAL A 385 9.39 21.67 -10.70
CA VAL A 385 9.42 21.33 -12.11
C VAL A 385 8.72 22.44 -12.88
N GLU A 386 9.37 22.93 -13.94
CA GLU A 386 8.84 23.99 -14.79
C GLU A 386 8.66 23.48 -16.22
N GLU A 387 7.64 23.97 -16.92
CA GLU A 387 7.34 23.60 -18.31
C GLU A 387 8.58 23.61 -19.22
N GLY A 388 8.83 22.49 -19.90
CA GLY A 388 9.93 22.30 -20.85
C GLY A 388 11.33 22.28 -20.24
N LYS A 389 11.49 22.56 -18.94
CA LYS A 389 12.80 22.57 -18.27
C LYS A 389 13.16 21.19 -17.72
N THR A 390 14.44 21.02 -17.42
CA THR A 390 14.96 19.80 -16.80
C THR A 390 15.61 20.16 -15.47
N VAL A 391 15.21 19.48 -14.40
CA VAL A 391 15.74 19.65 -13.05
C VAL A 391 16.23 18.31 -12.50
N VAL A 392 17.18 18.33 -11.57
CA VAL A 392 17.58 17.12 -10.85
C VAL A 392 16.54 16.84 -9.75
N PHE A 393 16.03 15.62 -9.68
CA PHE A 393 15.20 15.15 -8.56
C PHE A 393 16.09 14.31 -7.65
N PRO A 394 16.63 14.88 -6.57
CA PRO A 394 17.73 14.27 -5.83
C PRO A 394 17.22 13.18 -4.88
N PHE A 395 17.82 12.00 -4.97
CA PHE A 395 17.67 10.88 -4.02
C PHE A 395 18.74 9.82 -4.28
N GLY A 396 18.91 8.90 -3.34
CA GLY A 396 19.85 7.80 -3.39
C GLY A 396 21.17 8.12 -2.68
N PRO A 397 22.29 7.48 -3.10
CA PRO A 397 23.58 7.60 -2.44
C PRO A 397 24.16 9.02 -2.50
N PRO A 398 25.14 9.36 -1.63
CA PRO A 398 25.75 8.48 -0.63
C PRO A 398 24.83 8.23 0.56
N TYR A 399 24.78 6.97 1.00
CA TYR A 399 24.07 6.58 2.21
C TYR A 399 24.95 6.79 3.45
N LYS A 400 24.35 7.28 4.54
CA LYS A 400 25.02 7.54 5.81
C LYS A 400 24.27 6.88 6.97
N PRO A 401 24.96 6.28 7.94
CA PRO A 401 24.30 5.78 9.15
C PRO A 401 23.87 6.97 10.02
N GLN A 402 22.63 6.92 10.52
CA GLN A 402 22.09 7.81 11.54
C GLN A 402 21.78 6.98 12.78
N ILE A 403 22.39 7.32 13.91
CA ILE A 403 22.18 6.62 15.18
C ILE A 403 21.13 7.37 16.00
N GLU A 404 20.10 6.66 16.42
CA GLU A 404 19.11 7.11 17.39
C GLU A 404 19.42 6.48 18.74
N VAL A 405 19.48 7.31 19.79
CA VAL A 405 19.74 6.86 21.16
C VAL A 405 18.44 7.00 21.94
N SER A 406 17.96 5.89 22.48
CA SER A 406 16.77 5.85 23.34
C SER A 406 17.08 5.13 24.66
N GLY A 407 16.23 5.33 25.66
CA GLY A 407 16.43 4.79 27.01
C GLY A 407 16.69 5.88 28.06
N GLY A 408 16.31 5.56 29.30
CA GLY A 408 16.33 6.45 30.45
C GLY A 408 16.23 5.65 31.76
N MET A 409 16.48 6.33 32.88
CA MET A 409 16.54 5.75 34.23
C MET A 409 15.28 4.91 34.52
N GLN A 410 15.43 3.61 34.82
CA GLN A 410 14.31 2.84 35.38
C GLN A 410 13.94 3.46 36.74
N PRO A 411 12.66 3.79 37.01
CA PRO A 411 12.23 4.45 38.26
C PRO A 411 12.55 3.71 39.56
N ARG A 412 13.07 2.47 39.49
CA ARG A 412 13.31 1.59 40.65
C ARG A 412 14.74 1.03 40.69
N GLY A 413 15.74 1.89 40.64
CA GLY A 413 17.13 1.51 40.99
C GLY A 413 17.79 0.47 40.08
N GLY A 414 17.24 0.21 38.89
CA GLY A 414 17.81 -0.67 37.87
C GLY A 414 19.02 -0.04 37.17
N SER A 415 19.86 -0.88 36.57
CA SER A 415 20.96 -0.47 35.70
C SER A 415 20.48 0.46 34.59
N ARG A 416 21.29 1.49 34.28
CA ARG A 416 21.03 2.37 33.12
C ARG A 416 21.26 1.57 31.85
N SER A 417 20.19 1.18 31.16
CA SER A 417 20.28 0.67 29.80
C SER A 417 20.09 1.81 28.80
N VAL A 418 20.88 1.77 27.74
CA VAL A 418 20.75 2.63 26.56
C VAL A 418 20.49 1.71 25.39
N GLN A 419 19.51 2.06 24.56
CA GLN A 419 19.19 1.38 23.32
C GLN A 419 19.66 2.25 22.15
N LEU A 420 20.37 1.62 21.21
CA LEU A 420 20.83 2.25 19.99
C LEU A 420 20.01 1.71 18.82
N GLY A 421 19.35 2.58 18.08
CA GLY A 421 18.80 2.29 16.76
C GLY A 421 19.70 2.86 15.67
N MET A 422 19.75 2.22 14.52
CA MET A 422 20.44 2.76 13.34
C MET A 422 19.49 2.80 12.15
N ASN A 423 19.39 3.97 11.53
CA ASN A 423 18.79 4.15 10.22
C ASN A 423 19.90 4.35 9.17
N LEU A 424 19.68 3.88 7.95
CA LEU A 424 20.51 4.24 6.80
C LEU A 424 19.79 5.34 6.02
N VAL A 425 20.45 6.50 5.87
CA VAL A 425 19.85 7.72 5.33
C VAL A 425 20.50 8.09 4.02
N GLY A 426 19.70 8.40 3.00
CA GLY A 426 20.19 8.82 1.69
C GLY A 426 20.64 10.28 1.64
N SER A 427 21.00 10.70 0.43
CA SER A 427 21.63 12.00 0.16
C SER A 427 20.76 13.21 0.50
N VAL A 428 19.44 13.03 0.60
CA VAL A 428 18.48 14.10 0.88
C VAL A 428 17.58 13.80 2.08
N GLY A 429 18.01 12.90 2.97
CA GLY A 429 17.31 12.63 4.23
C GLY A 429 16.24 11.55 4.16
N GLU A 430 16.09 10.85 3.03
CA GLU A 430 15.24 9.66 2.90
C GLU A 430 15.79 8.48 3.71
N TYR A 431 14.93 7.58 4.17
CA TYR A 431 15.33 6.43 4.99
C TYR A 431 15.24 5.14 4.17
N CYS A 432 16.34 4.39 4.09
CA CYS A 432 16.34 3.08 3.47
C CYS A 432 15.40 2.15 4.23
N THR A 433 14.48 1.52 3.51
CA THR A 433 13.51 0.56 4.02
C THR A 433 13.92 -0.87 3.69
N ASN A 434 14.69 -1.06 2.62
CA ASN A 434 15.23 -2.36 2.23
C ASN A 434 16.55 -2.19 1.47
N LEU A 435 17.45 -3.16 1.63
CA LEU A 435 18.75 -3.18 0.97
C LEU A 435 19.16 -4.64 0.74
N MET A 436 19.42 -4.99 -0.51
CA MET A 436 19.99 -6.28 -0.90
C MET A 436 21.21 -6.06 -1.79
N VAL A 437 22.25 -6.84 -1.55
CA VAL A 437 23.49 -6.84 -2.33
C VAL A 437 23.78 -8.27 -2.73
N ASN A 438 23.80 -8.53 -4.04
CA ASN A 438 24.03 -9.86 -4.60
C ASN A 438 23.09 -10.95 -4.05
N GLY A 439 21.82 -10.61 -3.87
CA GLY A 439 20.76 -11.52 -3.42
C GLY A 439 20.64 -11.62 -1.90
N ASP A 440 21.63 -11.12 -1.15
CA ASP A 440 21.67 -11.21 0.30
C ASP A 440 21.49 -9.86 0.98
N ARG A 441 20.92 -9.90 2.19
CA ARG A 441 20.94 -8.73 3.08
C ARG A 441 22.40 -8.51 3.54
N PRO A 442 22.97 -7.29 3.44
CA PRO A 442 24.33 -7.02 3.91
C PRO A 442 24.52 -7.40 5.38
N PRO A 443 25.74 -7.70 5.85
CA PRO A 443 25.98 -8.05 7.24
C PRO A 443 25.57 -6.90 8.18
N ASP A 444 25.12 -7.29 9.38
CA ASP A 444 24.81 -6.42 10.50
C ASP A 444 25.93 -5.39 10.76
N PRO A 445 25.61 -4.08 10.73
CA PRO A 445 26.61 -3.04 10.97
C PRO A 445 27.16 -3.07 12.39
N SER A 446 28.47 -2.93 12.52
CA SER A 446 29.14 -2.84 13.83
C SER A 446 29.27 -1.40 14.32
N PHE A 447 29.25 -1.20 15.63
CA PHE A 447 29.53 0.10 16.25
C PHE A 447 30.65 0.02 17.31
N VAL A 448 31.23 1.18 17.59
CA VAL A 448 32.17 1.40 18.69
C VAL A 448 31.72 2.65 19.45
N ILE A 449 31.59 2.54 20.77
CA ILE A 449 31.40 3.69 21.66
C ILE A 449 32.76 4.03 22.24
N ALA A 450 33.20 5.27 22.07
CA ALA A 450 34.48 5.74 22.60
C ALA A 450 34.34 7.09 23.30
N THR A 451 35.26 7.36 24.23
CA THR A 451 35.41 8.68 24.85
C THR A 451 35.93 9.70 23.83
N LYS A 452 35.91 10.99 24.19
CA LYS A 452 36.52 12.07 23.37
C LYS A 452 38.02 11.87 23.15
N SER A 453 38.70 11.11 24.01
CA SER A 453 40.11 10.75 23.86
C SER A 453 40.33 9.43 23.08
N ASN A 454 39.30 8.92 22.40
CA ASN A 454 39.28 7.66 21.64
C ASN A 454 39.52 6.40 22.49
N GLU A 455 39.31 6.45 23.80
CA GLU A 455 39.27 5.25 24.63
C GLU A 455 37.97 4.49 24.36
N ILE A 456 38.07 3.22 24.01
CA ILE A 456 36.91 2.38 23.68
C ILE A 456 36.20 2.00 24.97
N ILE A 457 34.92 2.36 25.05
CA ILE A 457 34.01 2.01 26.14
C ILE A 457 33.31 0.68 25.83
N GLU A 458 32.82 0.52 24.60
CA GLU A 458 31.99 -0.63 24.22
C GLU A 458 32.08 -0.91 22.71
N ARG A 459 31.81 -2.16 22.32
CA ARG A 459 31.70 -2.60 20.92
C ARG A 459 30.47 -3.46 20.75
N GLY A 460 29.79 -3.32 19.63
CA GLY A 460 28.63 -4.17 19.35
C GLY A 460 28.26 -4.22 17.88
N LYS A 461 27.12 -4.84 17.63
CA LYS A 461 26.48 -4.90 16.32
C LYS A 461 25.03 -4.43 16.46
N PHE A 462 24.54 -3.77 15.43
CA PHE A 462 23.11 -3.60 15.24
C PHE A 462 22.54 -4.92 14.73
N GLU A 463 21.30 -5.21 15.09
CA GLU A 463 20.53 -6.29 14.49
C GLU A 463 19.51 -5.64 13.56
N TYR A 464 19.25 -6.29 12.43
CA TYR A 464 18.14 -5.88 11.61
C TYR A 464 16.81 -6.11 12.33
N GLY A 465 16.04 -5.03 12.49
CA GLY A 465 14.65 -5.06 12.96
C GLY A 465 13.64 -5.40 11.88
#